data_AF-A0AAW0NQ76-F1
#
_entry.id   AF-A0AAW0NQ76-F1
#
_cell.length_a   1.000
_cell.length_b   1.000
_cell.length_c   1.000
_cell.angle_alpha   90.00
_cell.angle_beta   90.00
_cell.angle_gamma   90.00
#
_symmetry.space_group_name_H-M   'P 1'
#
loop_
_entity.id
_entity.type
_entity.pdbx_description
1 polymer ?
#
loop_
_entity_poly.entity_id
_entity_poly.type
_entity_poly.pdbx_seq_one_letter_code
_entity_poly.pdbx_strand_id
1 'polypeptide(L)'
;MMNFRNILIADTDNGTIQTSKTLNVRFTEFEATVDGITSKVQDALEDEEGIILTDGHGMKILDSQGTRGSSFWRQSARKIYAIKESDFENLQAIKKRRTSGRREDTGIDNVLERIEEVVLAADSLKHVSGTIEKLVELANLSTTINLEFQRVTTVPLQSRFLTALDNISPKVVAAIENRGGVVREKTRNIMAAFHSDVDMKRECVLRALIWYLGEDEPTLIKDYLISQHEEAERELELCTIAIYTTRSTEDLLEPPHDIGVIIEAPKYISDMLVPYEPLTCQWFITPVPEDLRTGLLLVPRVRTKTESGLNLDQSQD
;
A
#
# COMPACT_ATOMS: atom_id res chain seq x y z
N MET A 1 25.59 47.72 -21.39
CA MET A 1 26.09 48.17 -22.71
C MET A 1 24.88 48.43 -23.60
N MET A 2 24.87 49.52 -24.35
CA MET A 2 23.73 49.87 -25.20
C MET A 2 23.91 49.23 -26.59
N ASN A 3 22.91 48.50 -27.05
CA ASN A 3 22.92 47.79 -28.33
C ASN A 3 22.02 48.49 -29.35
N PHE A 4 22.23 48.19 -30.63
CA PHE A 4 21.49 48.78 -31.74
C PHE A 4 21.08 47.70 -32.74
N ARG A 5 19.88 47.81 -33.29
CA ARG A 5 19.33 46.89 -34.28
C ARG A 5 18.50 47.64 -35.31
N ASN A 6 18.82 47.43 -36.58
CA ASN A 6 17.95 47.82 -37.69
C ASN A 6 16.76 46.86 -37.77
N ILE A 7 15.56 47.41 -37.61
CA ILE A 7 14.27 46.75 -37.84
C ILE A 7 13.67 47.36 -39.10
N LEU A 8 13.26 46.50 -40.03
CA LEU A 8 12.69 46.91 -41.30
C LEU A 8 11.18 47.08 -41.12
N ILE A 9 10.67 48.30 -41.19
CA ILE A 9 9.23 48.51 -41.23
C ILE A 9 8.75 48.11 -42.61
N ALA A 10 7.73 47.26 -42.67
CA ALA A 10 7.27 46.72 -43.92
C ALA A 10 5.74 46.67 -43.99
N ASP A 11 5.26 46.93 -45.18
CA ASP A 11 3.87 46.83 -45.57
C ASP A 11 3.69 45.59 -46.44
N THR A 12 2.46 45.08 -46.53
CA THR A 12 2.16 43.89 -47.32
C THR A 12 1.45 44.24 -48.62
N ASP A 13 2.04 43.84 -49.76
CA ASP A 13 1.43 43.95 -51.08
C ASP A 13 1.37 42.57 -51.74
N ASN A 14 0.17 42.10 -52.07
CA ASN A 14 -0.09 40.82 -52.75
C ASN A 14 0.61 39.59 -52.13
N GLY A 15 0.79 39.59 -50.80
CA GLY A 15 1.43 38.51 -50.06
C GLY A 15 2.97 38.54 -50.11
N THR A 16 3.56 39.67 -50.49
CA THR A 16 5.00 39.94 -50.40
C THR A 16 5.26 41.06 -49.39
N ILE A 17 6.32 40.91 -48.60
CA ILE A 17 6.75 41.90 -47.61
C ILE A 17 7.59 42.94 -48.34
N GLN A 18 7.14 44.19 -48.38
CA GLN A 18 7.88 45.30 -48.97
C GLN A 18 8.36 46.23 -47.87
N THR A 19 9.67 46.50 -47.84
CA THR A 19 10.25 47.40 -46.84
C THR A 19 9.93 48.85 -47.20
N SER A 20 9.24 49.55 -46.31
CA SER A 20 8.95 50.97 -46.48
C SER A 20 10.03 51.84 -45.84
N LYS A 21 10.44 51.54 -44.60
CA LYS A 21 11.49 52.28 -43.87
C LYS A 21 12.33 51.37 -42.98
N THR A 22 13.50 51.85 -42.56
CA THR A 22 14.34 51.14 -41.57
C THR A 22 14.40 51.96 -40.30
N LEU A 23 14.04 51.34 -39.18
CA LEU A 23 14.11 51.91 -37.84
C LEU A 23 15.35 51.37 -37.12
N ASN A 24 16.16 52.26 -36.56
CA ASN A 24 17.28 51.86 -35.71
C ASN A 24 16.83 51.82 -34.25
N VAL A 25 16.58 50.63 -33.74
CA VAL A 25 16.13 50.39 -32.36
C VAL A 25 17.33 50.27 -31.45
N ARG A 26 17.32 51.06 -30.36
CA ARG A 26 18.34 51.02 -29.32
C ARG A 26 17.79 50.29 -28.10
N PHE A 27 18.53 49.31 -27.59
CA PHE A 27 18.05 48.43 -26.51
C PHE A 27 19.18 48.00 -25.57
N THR A 28 18.82 47.74 -24.33
CA THR A 28 19.67 47.12 -23.30
C THR A 28 19.56 45.60 -23.32
N GLU A 29 20.40 44.90 -22.56
CA GLU A 29 20.31 43.43 -22.44
C GLU A 29 18.96 42.97 -21.87
N PHE A 30 18.37 43.75 -20.96
CA PHE A 30 17.07 43.46 -20.37
C PHE A 30 15.91 43.63 -21.36
N GLU A 31 16.00 44.62 -22.24
CA GLU A 31 15.01 44.90 -23.29
C GLU A 31 15.18 43.99 -24.53
N ALA A 32 16.19 43.12 -24.53
CA ALA A 32 16.50 42.22 -25.64
C ALA A 32 15.54 41.02 -25.69
N THR A 33 14.24 41.26 -25.66
CA THR A 33 13.15 40.28 -25.78
C THR A 33 12.26 40.66 -26.96
N VAL A 34 11.44 39.73 -27.44
CA VAL A 34 10.51 40.04 -28.54
C VAL A 34 9.58 41.19 -28.15
N ASP A 35 9.00 41.13 -26.95
CA ASP A 35 8.11 42.17 -26.46
C ASP A 35 8.85 43.50 -26.27
N GLY A 36 10.05 43.48 -25.68
CA GLY A 36 10.85 44.68 -25.45
C GLY A 36 11.22 45.41 -26.74
N ILE A 37 11.63 44.67 -27.78
CA ILE A 37 11.92 45.26 -29.09
C ILE A 37 10.64 45.72 -29.78
N THR A 38 9.53 44.98 -29.66
CA THR A 38 8.23 45.36 -30.24
C THR A 38 7.73 46.67 -29.64
N SER A 39 7.76 46.82 -28.32
CA SER A 39 7.38 48.06 -27.64
C SER A 39 8.22 49.25 -28.11
N LYS A 40 9.55 49.09 -28.24
CA LYS A 40 10.41 50.17 -28.78
C LYS A 40 10.05 50.57 -30.21
N VAL A 41 9.64 49.61 -31.03
CA VAL A 41 9.23 49.87 -32.42
C VAL A 41 7.89 50.59 -32.42
N GLN A 42 6.94 50.18 -31.57
CA GLN A 42 5.63 50.80 -31.45
C GLN A 42 5.72 52.24 -30.93
N ASP A 43 6.48 52.45 -29.86
CA ASP A 43 6.76 53.78 -29.29
C ASP A 43 7.37 54.72 -30.34
N ALA A 44 8.27 54.21 -31.19
CA ALA A 44 8.94 55.01 -32.22
C ALA A 44 8.09 55.30 -33.46
N LEU A 45 6.98 54.57 -33.64
CA LEU A 45 6.07 54.75 -34.77
C LEU A 45 4.86 55.61 -34.41
N GLU A 46 4.61 55.85 -33.12
CA GLU A 46 3.45 56.59 -32.60
C GLU A 46 2.12 56.06 -33.19
N ASP A 47 2.07 54.75 -33.44
CA ASP A 47 0.95 54.07 -34.08
C ASP A 47 0.10 53.35 -33.03
N GLU A 48 -1.22 53.52 -33.09
CA GLU A 48 -2.17 52.84 -32.21
C GLU A 48 -2.36 51.37 -32.60
N GLU A 49 -1.99 50.99 -33.83
CA GLU A 49 -2.11 49.62 -34.32
C GLU A 49 -1.00 48.71 -33.76
N GLY A 50 -1.37 47.47 -33.42
CA GLY A 50 -0.43 46.45 -32.95
C GLY A 50 0.65 46.13 -33.99
N ILE A 51 1.88 45.92 -33.52
CA ILE A 51 3.03 45.58 -34.37
C ILE A 51 3.45 44.15 -34.12
N ILE A 52 3.68 43.41 -35.21
CA ILE A 52 4.19 42.05 -35.19
C ILE A 52 5.59 42.02 -35.81
N LEU A 53 6.56 41.52 -35.04
CA LEU A 53 7.90 41.24 -35.56
C LEU A 53 7.93 39.90 -36.29
N THR A 54 8.43 39.90 -37.52
CA THR A 54 8.57 38.71 -38.36
C THR A 54 9.99 38.50 -38.85
N ASP A 55 10.33 37.25 -39.19
CA ASP A 55 11.60 36.89 -39.80
C ASP A 55 11.66 37.22 -41.30
N GLY A 56 12.78 36.88 -41.94
CA GLY A 56 12.99 37.06 -43.38
C GLY A 56 11.95 36.38 -44.29
N HIS A 57 11.18 35.43 -43.76
CA HIS A 57 10.16 34.66 -44.47
C HIS A 57 8.74 35.11 -44.13
N GLY A 58 8.57 36.14 -43.30
CA GLY A 58 7.25 36.61 -42.87
C GLY A 58 6.58 35.67 -41.88
N MET A 59 7.34 35.02 -41.02
CA MET A 59 6.84 34.25 -39.87
C MET A 59 7.01 35.05 -38.60
N LYS A 60 5.99 35.06 -37.73
CA LYS A 60 6.05 35.74 -36.43
C LYS A 60 7.20 35.19 -35.59
N ILE A 61 8.03 36.08 -35.06
CA ILE A 61 9.07 35.73 -34.11
C ILE A 61 8.40 35.52 -32.75
N LEU A 62 8.58 34.35 -32.15
CA LEU A 62 8.01 34.03 -30.84
C LEU A 62 9.01 34.32 -29.73
N ASP A 63 8.52 34.76 -28.58
CA ASP A 63 9.38 34.93 -27.40
C ASP A 63 9.73 33.55 -26.81
N SER A 64 11.02 33.29 -26.68
CA SER A 64 11.58 32.03 -26.18
C SER A 64 12.99 32.27 -25.66
N GLN A 65 13.56 31.31 -24.93
CA GLN A 65 14.96 31.42 -24.48
C GLN A 65 15.95 31.68 -25.64
N GLY A 66 15.66 31.21 -26.86
CA GLY A 66 16.52 31.41 -28.04
C GLY A 66 16.39 32.78 -28.71
N THR A 67 15.34 33.55 -28.39
CA THR A 67 15.07 34.90 -28.94
C THR A 67 15.26 36.01 -27.90
N ARG A 68 15.76 35.65 -26.71
CA ARG A 68 16.12 36.56 -25.63
C ARG A 68 17.62 36.81 -25.60
N GLY A 69 18.00 38.01 -25.17
CA GLY A 69 19.39 38.45 -25.05
C GLY A 69 19.95 39.06 -26.33
N SER A 70 20.98 39.90 -26.19
CA SER A 70 21.52 40.69 -27.31
C SER A 70 22.17 39.84 -28.41
N SER A 71 22.57 38.61 -28.10
CA SER A 71 23.18 37.67 -29.05
C SER A 71 22.26 37.32 -30.22
N PHE A 72 20.94 37.27 -30.00
CA PHE A 72 19.95 37.05 -31.06
C PHE A 72 19.76 38.33 -31.90
N TRP A 73 19.49 39.46 -31.23
CA TRP A 73 19.10 40.71 -31.87
C TRP A 73 20.24 41.41 -32.62
N ARG A 74 21.50 41.21 -32.22
CA ARG A 74 22.66 41.86 -32.88
C ARG A 74 23.06 41.23 -34.22
N GLN A 75 22.49 40.09 -34.62
CA GLN A 75 22.91 39.36 -35.82
C GLN A 75 22.47 40.07 -37.10
N SER A 76 23.31 40.93 -37.67
CA SER A 76 22.99 41.80 -38.82
C SER A 76 22.51 41.04 -40.07
N ALA A 77 22.93 39.78 -40.24
CA ALA A 77 22.51 38.93 -41.35
C ALA A 77 21.03 38.51 -41.29
N ARG A 78 20.42 38.50 -40.10
CA ARG A 78 18.99 38.19 -39.97
C ARG A 78 18.18 39.39 -40.42
N LYS A 79 17.18 39.20 -41.27
CA LYS A 79 16.20 40.26 -41.55
C LYS A 79 15.07 40.15 -40.55
N ILE A 80 14.71 41.27 -39.94
CA ILE A 80 13.56 41.37 -39.02
C ILE A 80 12.67 42.47 -39.55
N TYR A 81 11.42 42.12 -39.78
CA TYR A 81 10.39 43.04 -40.25
C TYR A 81 9.41 43.36 -39.14
N ALA A 82 9.03 44.62 -39.02
CA ALA A 82 7.90 45.05 -38.21
C ALA A 82 6.73 45.32 -39.15
N ILE A 83 5.65 44.57 -38.97
CA ILE A 83 4.46 44.60 -39.82
C ILE A 83 3.27 44.92 -38.92
N LYS A 84 2.34 45.74 -39.40
CA LYS A 84 1.06 46.00 -38.74
C LYS A 84 0.26 44.70 -38.56
N GLU A 85 -0.51 44.60 -37.48
CA GLU A 85 -1.26 43.39 -37.16
C GLU A 85 -2.27 43.02 -38.26
N SER A 86 -2.98 44.00 -38.83
CA SER A 86 -3.91 43.79 -39.96
C SER A 86 -3.22 43.21 -41.20
N ASP A 87 -2.05 43.75 -41.55
CA ASP A 87 -1.22 43.30 -42.66
C ASP A 87 -0.67 41.89 -42.44
N PHE A 88 -0.31 41.56 -41.19
CA PHE A 88 0.15 40.23 -40.82
C PHE A 88 -0.97 39.18 -40.98
N GLU A 89 -2.19 39.49 -40.56
CA GLU A 89 -3.35 38.60 -40.74
C GLU A 89 -3.62 38.31 -42.22
N ASN A 90 -3.57 39.34 -43.07
CA ASN A 90 -3.71 39.21 -44.52
C ASN A 90 -2.60 38.32 -45.13
N LEU A 91 -1.35 38.51 -44.69
CA LEU A 91 -0.21 37.70 -45.13
C LEU A 91 -0.38 36.22 -44.75
N GLN A 92 -0.85 35.93 -43.54
CA GLN A 92 -1.13 34.56 -43.10
C GLN A 92 -2.31 33.94 -43.86
N ALA A 93 -3.37 34.70 -44.14
CA ALA A 93 -4.50 34.24 -44.92
C ALA A 93 -4.11 33.87 -46.36
N ILE A 94 -3.26 34.67 -47.01
CA ILE A 94 -2.74 34.39 -48.37
C ILE A 94 -1.82 33.16 -48.36
N LYS A 95 -0.95 33.01 -47.35
CA LYS A 95 -0.12 31.81 -47.17
C LYS A 95 -0.98 30.56 -47.00
N LYS A 96 -2.00 30.61 -46.13
CA LYS A 96 -2.95 29.51 -45.91
C LYS A 96 -3.69 29.10 -47.20
N ARG A 97 -4.13 30.07 -48.02
CA ARG A 97 -4.76 29.79 -49.33
C ARG A 97 -3.79 29.17 -50.34
N ARG A 98 -2.51 29.57 -50.32
CA ARG A 98 -1.46 28.99 -51.17
C ARG A 98 -1.10 27.57 -50.75
N THR A 99 -1.15 27.26 -49.46
CA THR A 99 -0.91 25.90 -48.93
C THR A 99 -2.13 25.00 -49.05
N SER A 100 -3.36 25.53 -48.98
CA SER A 100 -4.59 24.74 -49.17
C SER A 100 -4.82 24.30 -50.63
N GLY A 101 -4.11 24.89 -51.60
CA GLY A 101 -4.11 24.43 -52.99
C GLY A 101 -3.23 23.20 -53.24
N ARG A 102 -2.46 22.72 -52.25
CA ARG A 102 -1.52 21.62 -52.43
C ARG A 102 -1.34 20.78 -51.17
N ARG A 103 -2.36 20.00 -50.82
CA ARG A 103 -2.31 18.61 -50.30
C ARG A 103 -3.51 18.33 -49.39
N GLU A 104 -4.08 17.15 -49.56
CA GLU A 104 -4.99 16.52 -48.61
C GLU A 104 -4.33 16.44 -47.23
N ASP A 105 -5.05 16.94 -46.23
CA ASP A 105 -4.63 17.21 -44.86
C ASP A 105 -4.75 15.97 -43.96
N THR A 106 -4.16 14.85 -44.37
CA THR A 106 -4.26 13.58 -43.60
C THR A 106 -3.01 13.27 -42.79
N GLY A 107 -1.89 13.95 -43.06
CA GLY A 107 -0.60 13.66 -42.43
C GLY A 107 -0.43 14.26 -41.03
N ILE A 108 -1.01 15.43 -40.76
CA ILE A 108 -0.85 16.14 -39.48
C ILE A 108 -1.83 15.58 -38.45
N ASP A 109 -3.09 15.36 -38.81
CA ASP A 109 -4.09 14.73 -37.95
C ASP A 109 -3.65 13.34 -37.49
N ASN A 110 -3.06 12.55 -38.40
CA ASN A 110 -2.53 11.23 -38.06
C ASN A 110 -1.35 11.29 -37.07
N VAL A 111 -0.51 12.33 -37.16
CA VAL A 111 0.59 12.54 -36.21
C VAL A 111 0.06 12.99 -34.85
N LEU A 112 -0.98 13.82 -34.80
CA LEU A 112 -1.62 14.25 -33.56
C LEU A 112 -2.30 13.08 -32.84
N GLU A 113 -3.04 12.25 -33.57
CA GLU A 113 -3.69 11.04 -33.05
C GLU A 113 -2.66 10.08 -32.42
N ARG A 114 -1.53 9.86 -33.10
CA ARG A 114 -0.42 9.05 -32.57
C ARG A 114 0.25 9.64 -31.33
N ILE A 115 0.34 10.97 -31.24
CA ILE A 115 0.89 11.63 -30.05
C ILE A 115 -0.05 11.45 -28.86
N GLU A 116 -1.36 11.62 -29.07
CA GLU A 116 -2.37 11.42 -28.03
C GLU A 116 -2.37 9.98 -27.51
N GLU A 117 -2.26 9.00 -28.40
CA GLU A 117 -2.16 7.58 -28.06
C GLU A 117 -0.92 7.28 -27.19
N VAL A 118 0.23 7.87 -27.53
CA VAL A 118 1.47 7.74 -26.74
C VAL A 118 1.36 8.41 -25.37
N VAL A 119 0.67 9.55 -25.27
CA VAL A 119 0.44 10.24 -23.99
C VAL A 119 -0.42 9.37 -23.06
N LEU A 120 -1.51 8.80 -23.57
CA LEU A 120 -2.38 7.90 -22.82
C LEU A 120 -1.63 6.64 -22.35
N ALA A 121 -0.78 6.07 -23.21
CA ALA A 121 0.07 4.94 -22.84
C ALA A 121 1.08 5.30 -21.74
N ALA A 122 1.69 6.49 -21.81
CA ALA A 122 2.64 6.96 -20.82
C ALA A 122 2.01 7.18 -19.44
N ASP A 123 0.78 7.71 -19.38
CA ASP A 123 0.06 7.87 -18.11
C ASP A 123 -0.34 6.53 -17.49
N SER A 124 -0.75 5.56 -18.33
CA SER A 124 -0.99 4.19 -17.87
C SER A 124 0.27 3.56 -17.26
N LEU A 125 1.45 3.85 -17.83
CA LEU A 125 2.73 3.35 -17.32
C LEU A 125 3.09 3.95 -15.95
N LYS A 126 2.80 5.24 -15.72
CA LYS A 126 2.98 5.88 -14.40
C LYS A 126 2.12 5.20 -13.33
N HIS A 127 0.87 4.88 -13.68
CA HIS A 127 -0.01 4.15 -12.78
C HIS A 127 0.55 2.75 -12.47
N VAL A 128 1.05 2.02 -13.47
CA VAL A 128 1.70 0.71 -13.27
C VAL A 128 2.90 0.82 -12.33
N SER A 129 3.75 1.84 -12.50
CA SER A 129 4.89 2.10 -11.61
C SER A 129 4.44 2.27 -10.16
N GLY A 130 3.41 3.10 -9.92
CA GLY A 130 2.87 3.29 -8.57
C GLY A 130 2.28 2.02 -7.95
N THR A 131 1.67 1.14 -8.76
CA THR A 131 1.21 -0.16 -8.29
C THR A 131 2.38 -1.08 -7.89
N ILE A 132 3.47 -1.08 -8.68
CA ILE A 132 4.67 -1.87 -8.39
C ILE A 132 5.31 -1.42 -7.08
N GLU A 133 5.43 -0.12 -6.85
CA GLU A 133 5.96 0.44 -5.58
C GLU A 133 5.17 -0.06 -4.37
N LYS A 134 3.83 0.00 -4.42
CA LYS A 134 2.96 -0.52 -3.36
C LYS A 134 3.12 -2.02 -3.14
N LEU A 135 3.25 -2.81 -4.21
CA LEU A 135 3.48 -4.25 -4.11
C LEU A 135 4.82 -4.57 -3.45
N VAL A 136 5.86 -3.79 -3.76
CA VAL A 136 7.18 -3.93 -3.12
C VAL A 136 7.12 -3.59 -1.64
N GLU A 137 6.41 -2.54 -1.24
CA GLU A 137 6.19 -2.21 0.18
C GLU A 137 5.48 -3.34 0.93
N LEU A 138 4.41 -3.90 0.35
CA LEU A 138 3.69 -5.03 0.93
C LEU A 138 4.57 -6.29 1.06
N ALA A 139 5.39 -6.58 0.05
CA ALA A 139 6.32 -7.71 0.10
C ALA A 139 7.40 -7.54 1.18
N ASN A 140 7.91 -6.32 1.36
CA ASN A 140 8.87 -6.00 2.42
C ASN A 140 8.24 -6.11 3.81
N LEU A 141 6.99 -5.67 3.97
CA LEU A 141 6.25 -5.83 5.22
C LEU A 141 6.04 -7.30 5.57
N SER A 142 5.62 -8.12 4.60
CA SER A 142 5.48 -9.58 4.77
C SER A 142 6.80 -10.23 5.20
N THR A 143 7.91 -9.85 4.58
CA THR A 143 9.25 -10.33 4.96
C THR A 143 9.60 -9.93 6.39
N THR A 144 9.32 -8.70 6.80
CA THR A 144 9.57 -8.20 8.16
C THR A 144 8.73 -8.95 9.20
N ILE A 145 7.44 -9.16 8.92
CA ILE A 145 6.55 -9.93 9.78
C ILE A 145 7.06 -11.37 9.94
N ASN A 146 7.47 -12.02 8.85
CA ASN A 146 8.01 -13.37 8.91
C ASN A 146 9.30 -13.45 9.73
N LEU A 147 10.18 -12.45 9.63
CA LEU A 147 11.41 -12.39 10.43
C LEU A 147 11.13 -12.14 11.91
N GLU A 148 10.20 -11.25 12.25
CA GLU A 148 9.79 -11.02 13.64
C GLU A 148 9.09 -12.25 14.23
N PHE A 149 8.25 -12.92 13.44
CA PHE A 149 7.64 -14.18 13.82
C PHE A 149 8.70 -15.25 14.08
N GLN A 150 9.70 -15.40 13.20
CA GLN A 150 10.85 -16.28 13.44
C GLN A 150 11.64 -15.87 14.69
N ARG A 151 11.85 -14.58 14.93
CA ARG A 151 12.57 -14.10 16.13
C ARG A 151 11.81 -14.41 17.43
N VAL A 152 10.49 -14.26 17.43
CA VAL A 152 9.63 -14.60 18.59
C VAL A 152 9.58 -16.11 18.80
N THR A 153 9.48 -16.90 17.73
CA THR A 153 9.37 -18.37 17.79
C THR A 153 10.70 -19.10 18.00
N THR A 154 11.84 -18.47 17.72
CA THR A 154 13.18 -19.02 18.03
C THR A 154 13.53 -18.95 19.51
N VAL A 155 12.79 -18.17 20.29
CA VAL A 155 12.83 -18.26 21.74
C VAL A 155 12.12 -19.55 22.14
N PRO A 156 12.73 -20.45 22.95
CA PRO A 156 12.06 -21.64 23.45
C PRO A 156 11.03 -21.24 24.53
N LEU A 157 9.95 -20.57 24.11
CA LEU A 157 8.98 -19.90 24.96
C LEU A 157 8.38 -20.86 25.99
N GLN A 158 8.03 -22.08 25.55
CA GLN A 158 7.55 -23.13 26.44
C GLN A 158 8.58 -23.46 27.53
N SER A 159 9.82 -23.79 27.16
CA SER A 159 10.87 -24.11 28.14
C SER A 159 11.14 -22.95 29.10
N ARG A 160 11.19 -21.71 28.60
CA ARG A 160 11.38 -20.51 29.43
C ARG A 160 10.21 -20.26 30.36
N PHE A 161 8.98 -20.39 29.87
CA PHE A 161 7.76 -20.23 30.65
C PHE A 161 7.71 -21.28 31.76
N LEU A 162 7.91 -22.56 31.43
CA LEU A 162 7.91 -23.65 32.41
C LEU A 162 9.02 -23.46 33.45
N THR A 163 10.22 -23.07 33.03
CA THR A 163 11.31 -22.76 33.97
C THR A 163 10.96 -21.57 34.88
N ALA A 164 10.35 -20.52 34.34
CA ALA A 164 9.92 -19.37 35.12
C ALA A 164 8.79 -19.73 36.11
N LEU A 165 7.85 -20.57 35.67
CA LEU A 165 6.75 -21.11 36.47
C LEU A 165 7.30 -21.95 37.62
N ASP A 166 8.22 -22.87 37.35
CA ASP A 166 8.86 -23.71 38.37
C ASP A 166 9.59 -22.84 39.41
N ASN A 167 10.28 -21.78 38.97
CA ASN A 167 10.99 -20.84 39.84
C ASN A 167 10.05 -20.01 40.73
N ILE A 168 8.86 -19.63 40.24
CA ILE A 168 7.90 -18.82 41.01
C ILE A 168 6.95 -19.68 41.85
N SER A 169 6.76 -20.96 41.51
CA SER A 169 5.83 -21.90 42.15
C SER A 169 5.93 -21.90 43.69
N PRO A 170 7.11 -21.96 44.34
CA PRO A 170 7.20 -21.94 45.80
C PRO A 170 6.60 -20.67 46.43
N LYS A 171 6.75 -19.52 45.77
CA LYS A 171 6.19 -18.24 46.24
C LYS A 171 4.68 -18.20 46.10
N VAL A 172 4.15 -18.76 45.01
CA VAL A 172 2.70 -18.85 44.77
C VAL A 172 2.06 -19.77 45.80
N VAL A 173 2.64 -20.96 46.03
CA VAL A 173 2.18 -21.91 47.05
C VAL A 173 2.14 -21.24 48.42
N ALA A 174 3.23 -20.60 48.84
CA ALA A 174 3.28 -19.90 50.13
C ALA A 174 2.24 -18.77 50.23
N ALA A 175 1.98 -18.03 49.14
CA ALA A 175 0.96 -16.98 49.11
C ALA A 175 -0.45 -17.55 49.27
N ILE A 176 -0.74 -18.69 48.63
CA ILE A 176 -2.03 -19.40 48.76
C ILE A 176 -2.21 -19.93 50.18
N GLU A 177 -1.19 -20.55 50.77
CA GLU A 177 -1.24 -21.12 52.12
C GLU A 177 -1.47 -20.05 53.20
N ASN A 178 -0.85 -18.88 53.03
CA ASN A 178 -1.03 -17.73 53.92
C ASN A 178 -2.38 -17.04 53.75
N ARG A 179 -3.08 -17.29 52.64
CA ARG A 179 -4.41 -16.74 52.38
C ARG A 179 -5.46 -17.66 52.99
N GLY A 180 -6.41 -17.09 53.73
CA GLY A 180 -7.51 -17.83 54.34
C GLY A 180 -8.77 -17.88 53.47
N GLY A 181 -9.83 -18.49 54.01
CA GLY A 181 -11.19 -18.41 53.46
C GLY A 181 -11.42 -19.21 52.18
N VAL A 182 -12.26 -18.68 51.28
CA VAL A 182 -12.77 -19.37 50.08
C VAL A 182 -11.64 -19.79 49.14
N VAL A 183 -10.59 -18.97 48.99
CA VAL A 183 -9.44 -19.29 48.14
C VAL A 183 -8.71 -20.53 48.64
N ARG A 184 -8.47 -20.63 49.96
CA ARG A 184 -7.84 -21.81 50.59
C ARG A 184 -8.70 -23.06 50.49
N GLU A 185 -10.03 -22.90 50.58
CA GLU A 185 -10.97 -24.00 50.40
C GLU A 185 -10.92 -24.55 48.97
N LYS A 186 -11.05 -23.68 47.96
CA LYS A 186 -11.01 -24.06 46.55
C LYS A 186 -9.67 -24.69 46.15
N THR A 187 -8.56 -24.11 46.60
CA THR A 187 -7.20 -24.61 46.29
C THR A 187 -6.82 -25.89 47.02
N ARG A 188 -7.51 -26.27 48.11
CA ARG A 188 -7.10 -27.41 48.96
C ARG A 188 -6.97 -28.71 48.18
N ASN A 189 -7.97 -29.02 47.36
CA ASN A 189 -8.05 -30.32 46.68
C ASN A 189 -6.96 -30.47 45.62
N ILE A 190 -6.72 -29.43 44.81
CA ILE A 190 -5.66 -29.47 43.79
C ILE A 190 -4.27 -29.40 44.43
N MET A 191 -4.08 -28.63 45.50
CA MET A 191 -2.77 -28.51 46.16
C MET A 191 -2.36 -29.77 46.90
N ALA A 192 -3.28 -30.70 47.18
CA ALA A 192 -2.94 -32.04 47.67
C ALA A 192 -2.10 -32.83 46.65
N ALA A 193 -2.30 -32.58 45.36
CA ALA A 193 -1.57 -33.18 44.24
C ALA A 193 -0.22 -32.50 43.95
N PHE A 194 0.09 -31.38 44.63
CA PHE A 194 1.26 -30.56 44.34
C PHE A 194 2.59 -31.29 44.58
N HIS A 195 2.62 -32.41 45.29
CA HIS A 195 3.86 -33.18 45.49
C HIS A 195 4.09 -34.27 44.45
N SER A 196 3.18 -34.43 43.48
CA SER A 196 3.22 -35.43 42.41
C SER A 196 4.24 -35.06 41.31
N ASP A 197 3.96 -35.46 40.07
CA ASP A 197 4.78 -35.19 38.90
C ASP A 197 4.92 -33.67 38.61
N VAL A 198 5.92 -33.31 37.80
CA VAL A 198 6.24 -31.92 37.45
C VAL A 198 5.11 -31.23 36.69
N ASP A 199 4.40 -31.94 35.82
CA ASP A 199 3.32 -31.37 35.03
C ASP A 199 2.06 -31.18 35.88
N MET A 200 1.73 -32.14 36.75
CA MET A 200 0.69 -31.97 37.77
C MET A 200 0.98 -30.79 38.71
N LYS A 201 2.23 -30.61 39.13
CA LYS A 201 2.67 -29.42 39.91
C LYS A 201 2.34 -28.12 39.20
N ARG A 202 2.66 -28.03 37.92
CA ARG A 202 2.44 -26.83 37.10
C ARG A 202 0.96 -26.57 36.91
N GLU A 203 0.16 -27.60 36.64
CA GLU A 203 -1.30 -27.49 36.54
C GLU A 203 -1.91 -26.96 37.85
N CYS A 204 -1.51 -27.53 38.99
CA CYS A 204 -1.97 -27.09 40.31
C CYS A 204 -1.65 -25.60 40.57
N VAL A 205 -0.45 -25.16 40.23
CA VAL A 205 -0.02 -23.76 40.44
C VAL A 205 -0.82 -22.81 39.54
N LEU A 206 -1.05 -23.18 38.28
CA LEU A 206 -1.81 -22.34 37.35
C LEU A 206 -3.27 -22.20 37.77
N ARG A 207 -3.96 -23.31 38.06
CA ARG A 207 -5.35 -23.28 38.55
C ARG A 207 -5.47 -22.51 39.86
N ALA A 208 -4.54 -22.74 40.79
CA ALA A 208 -4.54 -22.03 42.07
C ALA A 208 -4.28 -20.53 41.92
N LEU A 209 -3.46 -20.11 40.94
CA LEU A 209 -3.20 -18.70 40.65
C LEU A 209 -4.46 -17.99 40.16
N ILE A 210 -5.26 -18.61 39.29
CA ILE A 210 -6.54 -18.05 38.80
C ILE A 210 -7.46 -17.74 39.98
N TRP A 211 -7.68 -18.72 40.86
CA TRP A 211 -8.52 -18.51 42.05
C TRP A 211 -7.91 -17.52 43.05
N TYR A 212 -6.57 -17.48 43.17
CA TYR A 212 -5.90 -16.49 43.99
C TYR A 212 -6.13 -15.06 43.46
N LEU A 213 -6.14 -14.86 42.15
CA LEU A 213 -6.46 -13.56 41.55
C LEU A 213 -7.95 -13.19 41.67
N GLY A 214 -8.79 -14.12 42.12
CA GLY A 214 -10.25 -13.94 42.20
C GLY A 214 -10.94 -14.09 40.85
N GLU A 215 -10.24 -14.66 39.87
CA GLU A 215 -10.77 -14.98 38.56
C GLU A 215 -11.49 -16.34 38.59
N ASP A 216 -12.32 -16.56 37.58
CA ASP A 216 -13.11 -17.79 37.45
C ASP A 216 -12.42 -18.76 36.49
N GLU A 217 -12.00 -19.90 37.02
CA GLU A 217 -11.31 -20.97 36.27
C GLU A 217 -12.03 -21.40 34.98
N PRO A 218 -13.34 -21.71 34.95
CA PRO A 218 -14.03 -22.16 33.73
C PRO A 218 -14.10 -21.10 32.62
N THR A 219 -13.69 -19.86 32.90
CA THR A 219 -13.52 -18.82 31.89
C THR A 219 -12.30 -19.09 31.00
N LEU A 220 -11.23 -19.65 31.57
CA LEU A 220 -9.96 -19.90 30.86
C LEU A 220 -9.64 -21.38 30.71
N ILE A 221 -9.92 -22.22 31.71
CA ILE A 221 -9.63 -23.66 31.71
C ILE A 221 -10.95 -24.42 31.77
N LYS A 222 -11.25 -25.21 30.74
CA LYS A 222 -12.48 -26.00 30.61
C LYS A 222 -12.16 -27.49 30.62
N ASP A 223 -12.75 -28.23 31.54
CA ASP A 223 -12.54 -29.68 31.66
C ASP A 223 -13.75 -30.44 31.11
N TYR A 224 -13.49 -31.42 30.25
CA TYR A 224 -14.51 -32.26 29.64
C TYR A 224 -14.22 -33.74 29.85
N LEU A 225 -15.28 -34.53 30.04
CA LEU A 225 -15.17 -35.97 29.90
C LEU A 225 -15.12 -36.34 28.43
N ILE A 226 -14.39 -37.41 28.08
CA ILE A 226 -14.37 -37.95 26.70
C ILE A 226 -15.79 -38.29 26.22
N SER A 227 -16.69 -38.69 27.13
CA SER A 227 -18.11 -38.94 26.84
C SER A 227 -18.90 -37.67 26.48
N GLN A 228 -18.40 -36.48 26.78
CA GLN A 228 -19.05 -35.19 26.55
C GLN A 228 -18.53 -34.47 25.29
N HIS A 229 -17.84 -35.19 24.40
CA HIS A 229 -17.20 -34.62 23.20
C HIS A 229 -18.13 -33.69 22.39
N GLU A 230 -19.37 -34.08 22.11
CA GLU A 230 -20.29 -33.26 21.32
C GLU A 230 -20.68 -31.94 22.00
N GLU A 231 -20.80 -31.93 23.33
CA GLU A 231 -21.14 -30.71 24.07
C GLU A 231 -19.92 -29.80 24.20
N ALA A 232 -18.75 -30.40 24.41
CA ALA A 232 -17.47 -29.71 24.40
C ALA A 232 -17.28 -28.97 23.06
N GLU A 233 -17.50 -29.64 21.92
CA GLU A 233 -17.36 -28.99 20.61
C GLU A 233 -18.27 -27.76 20.46
N ARG A 234 -19.55 -27.83 20.86
CA ARG A 234 -20.48 -26.71 20.76
C ARG A 234 -20.07 -25.52 21.62
N GLU A 235 -19.61 -25.77 22.85
CA GLU A 235 -19.19 -24.71 23.76
C GLU A 235 -17.88 -24.08 23.30
N LEU A 236 -16.93 -24.90 22.85
CA LEU A 236 -15.62 -24.48 22.40
C LEU A 236 -15.68 -23.66 21.10
N GLU A 237 -16.65 -23.91 20.21
CA GLU A 237 -16.91 -23.09 19.02
C GLU A 237 -17.26 -21.62 19.34
N LEU A 238 -17.80 -21.36 20.53
CA LEU A 238 -18.19 -20.01 20.97
C LEU A 238 -17.10 -19.31 21.79
N CYS A 239 -15.97 -19.97 22.05
CA CYS A 239 -14.90 -19.43 22.88
C CYS A 239 -13.88 -18.62 22.08
N THR A 240 -13.64 -17.37 22.48
CA THR A 240 -12.57 -16.55 21.89
C THR A 240 -11.19 -16.97 22.41
N ILE A 241 -11.06 -17.34 23.68
CA ILE A 241 -9.84 -17.91 24.25
C ILE A 241 -10.20 -18.93 25.31
N ALA A 242 -9.64 -20.13 25.22
CA ALA A 242 -9.82 -21.17 26.23
C ALA A 242 -8.68 -22.20 26.16
N ILE A 243 -8.36 -22.82 27.28
CA ILE A 243 -7.57 -24.04 27.39
C ILE A 243 -8.57 -25.13 27.74
N TYR A 244 -8.62 -26.22 26.99
CA TYR A 244 -9.48 -27.35 27.33
C TYR A 244 -8.66 -28.59 27.64
N THR A 245 -9.14 -29.39 28.59
CA THR A 245 -8.61 -30.73 28.85
C THR A 245 -9.70 -31.77 28.68
N THR A 246 -9.36 -32.94 28.13
CA THR A 246 -10.28 -34.07 28.05
C THR A 246 -9.79 -35.21 28.93
N ARG A 247 -10.70 -35.82 29.70
CA ARG A 247 -10.38 -36.85 30.70
C ARG A 247 -11.34 -38.02 30.60
N SER A 248 -10.88 -39.21 30.97
CA SER A 248 -11.75 -40.40 31.05
C SER A 248 -12.64 -40.37 32.29
N THR A 249 -12.18 -39.72 33.36
CA THR A 249 -12.86 -39.61 34.65
C THR A 249 -12.90 -38.15 35.11
N GLU A 250 -13.73 -37.84 36.10
CA GLU A 250 -13.76 -36.52 36.74
C GLU A 250 -12.58 -36.30 37.70
N ASP A 251 -11.69 -37.28 37.85
CA ASP A 251 -10.54 -37.16 38.73
C ASP A 251 -9.49 -36.23 38.13
N LEU A 252 -9.35 -35.04 38.73
CA LEU A 252 -8.36 -34.05 38.37
C LEU A 252 -6.92 -34.47 38.73
N LEU A 253 -6.75 -35.55 39.49
CA LEU A 253 -5.45 -36.11 39.86
C LEU A 253 -4.88 -37.06 38.81
N GLU A 254 -5.72 -37.55 37.89
CA GLU A 254 -5.25 -38.30 36.72
C GLU A 254 -4.66 -37.32 35.69
N PRO A 255 -3.69 -37.70 34.85
CA PRO A 255 -3.26 -36.85 33.74
C PRO A 255 -4.38 -36.76 32.68
N PRO A 256 -4.57 -35.61 32.01
CA PRO A 256 -5.54 -35.50 30.95
C PRO A 256 -5.16 -36.36 29.74
N HIS A 257 -6.17 -36.86 29.03
CA HIS A 257 -6.01 -37.63 27.80
C HIS A 257 -5.56 -36.74 26.64
N ASP A 258 -6.13 -35.53 26.55
CA ASP A 258 -5.77 -34.53 25.55
C ASP A 258 -5.88 -33.12 26.14
N ILE A 259 -5.06 -32.19 25.60
CA ILE A 259 -5.03 -30.78 25.98
C ILE A 259 -5.01 -29.94 24.70
N GLY A 260 -5.92 -28.97 24.59
CA GLY A 260 -5.94 -28.04 23.48
C GLY A 260 -6.08 -26.59 23.94
N VAL A 261 -5.72 -25.68 23.03
CA VAL A 261 -5.85 -24.24 23.24
C VAL A 261 -6.63 -23.64 22.08
N ILE A 262 -7.67 -22.90 22.41
CA ILE A 262 -8.48 -22.12 21.49
C ILE A 262 -8.02 -20.68 21.60
N ILE A 263 -7.70 -20.11 20.45
CA ILE A 263 -7.39 -18.69 20.30
C ILE A 263 -8.07 -18.24 19.01
N GLU A 264 -9.16 -17.49 19.15
CA GLU A 264 -9.78 -16.75 18.07
C GLU A 264 -8.97 -15.46 17.85
N ALA A 265 -8.44 -15.27 16.64
CA ALA A 265 -7.78 -14.02 16.29
C ALA A 265 -8.84 -12.93 16.08
N PRO A 266 -8.65 -11.70 16.62
CA PRO A 266 -9.56 -10.60 16.31
C PRO A 266 -9.58 -10.34 14.80
N LYS A 267 -10.78 -10.29 14.21
CA LYS A 267 -11.02 -9.78 12.86
C LYS A 267 -10.64 -8.29 12.81
N TYR A 268 -9.43 -7.98 12.37
CA TYR A 268 -9.14 -6.64 11.85
C TYR A 268 -9.51 -6.62 10.36
N ILE A 269 -10.75 -6.19 10.07
CA ILE A 269 -11.20 -5.87 8.72
C ILE A 269 -10.76 -4.44 8.43
N SER A 270 -9.64 -4.28 7.72
CA SER A 270 -9.37 -3.06 6.96
C SER A 270 -9.63 -3.35 5.48
N ASP A 271 -10.82 -2.98 5.02
CA ASP A 271 -11.18 -2.53 3.66
C ASP A 271 -10.68 -3.25 2.40
N MET A 272 -10.34 -4.53 2.42
CA MET A 272 -10.40 -5.34 1.20
C MET A 272 -10.99 -6.73 1.44
N LEU A 273 -12.13 -6.95 0.78
CA LEU A 273 -12.89 -8.19 0.74
C LEU A 273 -12.02 -9.34 0.19
N VAL A 274 -11.80 -10.37 1.00
CA VAL A 274 -11.68 -11.75 0.52
C VAL A 274 -12.60 -12.60 1.39
N PRO A 275 -13.50 -13.41 0.81
CA PRO A 275 -14.25 -14.39 1.57
C PRO A 275 -13.30 -15.54 1.90
N TYR A 276 -12.54 -15.41 2.97
CA TYR A 276 -11.98 -16.59 3.62
C TYR A 276 -13.04 -17.09 4.59
N GLU A 277 -13.57 -18.29 4.34
CA GLU A 277 -14.38 -18.99 5.32
C GLU A 277 -13.61 -19.04 6.65
N PRO A 278 -14.29 -18.92 7.81
CA PRO A 278 -13.63 -19.06 9.08
C PRO A 278 -12.98 -20.45 9.11
N LEU A 279 -11.67 -20.49 8.92
CA LEU A 279 -10.88 -21.60 9.39
C LEU A 279 -11.03 -21.53 10.90
N THR A 280 -11.94 -22.32 11.45
CA THR A 280 -11.83 -22.82 12.81
C THR A 280 -10.51 -23.60 12.85
N CYS A 281 -9.41 -22.89 13.09
CA CYS A 281 -8.11 -23.49 13.31
C CYS A 281 -8.18 -24.17 14.67
N GLN A 282 -8.60 -25.43 14.67
CA GLN A 282 -8.52 -26.31 15.83
C GLN A 282 -7.03 -26.62 16.01
N TRP A 283 -6.35 -25.86 16.88
CA TRP A 283 -4.95 -26.09 17.18
C TRP A 283 -4.86 -27.25 18.18
N PHE A 284 -4.60 -28.45 17.67
CA PHE A 284 -4.27 -29.60 18.52
C PHE A 284 -2.79 -29.54 18.89
N ILE A 285 -2.47 -29.60 20.18
CA ILE A 285 -1.16 -30.05 20.64
C ILE A 285 -1.28 -31.57 20.73
N THR A 286 -1.13 -32.28 19.61
CA THR A 286 -1.01 -33.74 19.67
C THR A 286 0.22 -34.09 20.51
N PRO A 287 0.17 -35.11 21.39
CA PRO A 287 1.35 -35.61 22.05
C PRO A 287 2.40 -35.98 20.99
N VAL A 288 3.51 -35.25 21.01
CA VAL A 288 4.62 -35.44 20.09
C VAL A 288 5.23 -36.82 20.39
N PRO A 289 5.35 -37.74 19.42
CA PRO A 289 6.10 -38.98 19.60
C PRO A 289 7.49 -38.67 20.15
N GLU A 290 8.03 -39.50 21.06
CA GLU A 290 9.26 -39.24 21.83
C GLU A 290 10.47 -38.82 20.97
N ASP A 291 10.42 -39.14 19.69
CA ASP A 291 11.40 -38.95 18.63
C ASP A 291 11.37 -37.57 17.92
N LEU A 292 10.43 -36.67 18.24
CA LEU A 292 10.30 -35.33 17.60
C LEU A 292 10.34 -34.14 18.58
N ARG A 293 11.26 -34.14 19.56
CA ARG A 293 11.35 -33.14 20.65
C ARG A 293 11.63 -31.66 20.29
N THR A 294 11.53 -31.20 19.04
CA THR A 294 11.88 -29.80 18.69
C THR A 294 10.94 -29.09 17.71
N GLY A 295 9.63 -29.31 17.80
CA GLY A 295 8.69 -28.48 17.03
C GLY A 295 7.27 -28.48 17.57
N LEU A 296 6.73 -27.28 17.84
CA LEU A 296 5.29 -27.07 17.82
C LEU A 296 4.83 -27.35 16.38
N LEU A 297 4.27 -28.53 16.15
CA LEU A 297 3.69 -28.89 14.85
C LEU A 297 2.24 -28.42 14.86
N LEU A 298 2.05 -27.17 14.46
CA LEU A 298 0.73 -26.60 14.20
C LEU A 298 0.18 -27.27 12.92
N VAL A 299 -0.59 -28.35 13.07
CA VAL A 299 -1.23 -29.02 11.94
C VAL A 299 -2.64 -28.46 11.75
N PRO A 300 -2.94 -27.77 10.64
CA PRO A 300 -4.31 -27.46 10.26
C PRO A 300 -4.98 -28.76 9.82
N ARG A 301 -6.01 -29.22 10.54
CA ARG A 301 -6.87 -30.29 10.03
C ARG A 301 -7.95 -29.67 9.14
N VAL A 302 -7.77 -29.77 7.82
CA VAL A 302 -8.83 -29.47 6.86
C VAL A 302 -9.89 -30.58 7.00
N ARG A 303 -11.11 -30.23 7.45
CA ARG A 303 -12.27 -31.13 7.39
C ARG A 303 -12.61 -31.33 5.91
N THR A 304 -12.09 -32.37 5.26
CA THR A 304 -12.78 -32.93 4.10
C THR A 304 -14.05 -33.57 4.63
N LYS A 305 -15.22 -33.04 4.27
CA LYS A 305 -16.49 -33.75 4.43
C LYS A 305 -16.38 -35.08 3.68
N THR A 306 -15.94 -36.13 4.35
CA THR A 306 -16.18 -37.48 3.89
C THR A 306 -17.68 -37.73 3.99
N GLU A 307 -18.24 -38.02 2.82
CA GLU A 307 -19.60 -38.45 2.57
C GLU A 307 -20.08 -39.44 3.65
N SER A 308 -21.18 -39.10 4.31
CA SER A 308 -21.99 -40.07 5.01
C SER A 308 -23.45 -39.81 4.70
N GLY A 309 -23.99 -40.66 3.82
CA GLY A 309 -25.39 -41.06 3.90
C GLY A 309 -26.36 -40.37 2.94
N LEU A 310 -26.17 -40.53 1.63
CA LEU A 310 -27.33 -40.62 0.75
C LEU A 310 -28.02 -41.96 1.04
N ASN A 311 -29.25 -41.86 1.54
CA ASN A 311 -30.23 -42.94 1.54
C ASN A 311 -30.34 -43.54 0.14
N LEU A 312 -30.11 -44.85 0.02
CA LEU A 312 -30.80 -45.68 -0.96
C LEU A 312 -31.37 -46.87 -0.22
N ASP A 313 -32.65 -46.72 0.07
CA ASP A 313 -33.56 -47.79 0.43
C ASP A 313 -33.82 -48.68 -0.82
N GLN A 314 -34.19 -49.93 -0.55
CA GLN A 314 -34.79 -50.95 -1.43
C GLN A 314 -33.94 -52.06 -2.08
N SER A 315 -34.19 -53.27 -1.51
CA SER A 315 -34.43 -54.57 -2.18
C SER A 315 -33.19 -55.31 -2.72
N GLN A 316 -33.00 -56.63 -2.56
CA GLN A 316 -33.90 -57.78 -2.40
C GLN A 316 -33.23 -58.92 -1.60
N ASP A 317 -34.10 -59.81 -1.08
CA ASP A 317 -33.92 -61.19 -0.58
C ASP A 317 -33.32 -61.43 0.82
#